data_AF-A0A7S8F2T9-F1
#
_entry.id   AF-A0A7S8F2T9-F1
#
_cell.length_a   1.000
_cell.length_b   1.000
_cell.length_c   1.000
_cell.angle_alpha   90.00
_cell.angle_beta   90.00
_cell.angle_gamma   90.00
#
_symmetry.space_group_name_H-M   'P 1'
#
loop_
_entity.id
_entity.type
_entity.pdbx_description
1 polymer ?
#
loop_
_entity_poly.entity_id
_entity_poly.type
_entity_poly.pdbx_seq_one_letter_code
_entity_poly.pdbx_strand_id
1 'polypeptide(L)'
;MTELLQTYWPAIVLALVVGLVIAWYVFRANRKTRVTGTLHDVLDEGAAPAERNRALIDSAPAATVDPAPKAATPAPSTGDDLTRIKGLGPKLATTLGEMGITGFAQIAAWDDAEIERVDAQLGRFQGRIRRDDWVGQAKLLAEGDEAGFAGKYGKLD
;
A
#
# COMPACT_ATOMS: atom_id res chain seq x y z
N MET A 1 -13.01 -16.23 47.71
CA MET A 1 -12.00 -15.40 47.00
C MET A 1 -11.19 -16.18 45.97
N THR A 2 -11.27 -17.53 45.92
CA THR A 2 -10.56 -18.40 44.95
C THR A 2 -11.36 -18.73 43.68
N GLU A 3 -12.69 -18.68 43.74
CA GLU A 3 -13.61 -18.96 42.60
C GLU A 3 -13.46 -17.97 41.43
N LEU A 4 -13.18 -16.70 41.73
CA LEU A 4 -12.99 -15.67 40.71
C LEU A 4 -11.69 -15.90 39.93
N LEU A 5 -10.60 -16.29 40.61
CA LEU A 5 -9.36 -16.62 39.91
C LEU A 5 -9.48 -17.90 39.06
N GLN A 6 -10.22 -18.93 39.53
CA GLN A 6 -10.43 -20.15 38.74
C GLN A 6 -11.37 -19.97 37.54
N THR A 7 -12.25 -18.96 37.56
CA THR A 7 -13.13 -18.67 36.42
C THR A 7 -12.46 -17.77 35.39
N TYR A 8 -11.67 -16.79 35.83
CA TYR A 8 -11.08 -15.78 34.94
C TYR A 8 -9.65 -16.09 34.47
N TRP A 9 -8.95 -17.09 35.02
CA TRP A 9 -7.64 -17.48 34.47
C TRP A 9 -7.65 -17.87 32.98
N PRO A 10 -8.66 -18.56 32.40
CA PRO A 10 -8.69 -18.78 30.94
C PRO A 10 -8.82 -17.48 30.17
N ALA A 11 -9.56 -16.49 30.70
CA ALA A 11 -9.67 -15.17 30.08
C ALA A 11 -8.36 -14.39 30.16
N ILE A 12 -7.60 -14.53 31.26
CA ILE A 12 -6.27 -13.94 31.42
C ILE A 12 -5.28 -14.60 30.45
N VAL A 13 -5.28 -15.93 30.35
CA VAL A 13 -4.43 -16.66 29.39
C VAL A 13 -4.79 -16.28 27.96
N LEU A 14 -6.07 -16.17 27.63
CA LEU A 14 -6.53 -15.71 26.32
C LEU A 14 -6.05 -14.29 26.03
N ALA A 15 -6.19 -13.37 26.99
CA ALA A 15 -5.71 -11.99 26.84
C ALA A 15 -4.18 -11.92 26.67
N LEU A 16 -3.42 -12.79 27.36
CA LEU A 16 -1.97 -12.89 27.21
C LEU A 16 -1.58 -13.47 25.84
N VAL A 17 -2.28 -14.49 25.36
CA VAL A 17 -2.04 -15.06 24.02
C VAL A 17 -2.36 -14.04 22.93
N VAL A 18 -3.50 -13.34 23.04
CA VAL A 18 -3.86 -12.26 22.12
C VAL A 18 -2.82 -11.13 22.16
N GLY A 19 -2.38 -10.73 23.35
CA GLY A 19 -1.31 -9.75 23.52
C GLY A 19 0.02 -10.19 22.90
N LEU A 20 0.39 -11.47 23.04
CA LEU A 20 1.59 -12.04 22.44
C LEU A 20 1.49 -12.14 20.91
N VAL A 21 0.31 -12.44 20.37
CA VAL A 21 0.07 -12.46 18.92
C VAL A 21 0.15 -11.04 18.33
N ILE A 22 -0.45 -10.05 19.01
CA ILE A 22 -0.36 -8.64 18.63
C ILE A 22 1.10 -8.17 18.71
N ALA A 23 1.80 -8.47 19.81
CA ALA A 23 3.21 -8.11 19.97
C ALA A 23 4.10 -8.79 18.92
N TRP A 24 3.85 -10.07 18.60
CA TRP A 24 4.57 -10.80 17.56
C TRP A 24 4.26 -10.25 16.16
N TYR A 25 3.02 -9.81 15.90
CA TYR A 25 2.63 -9.20 14.63
C TYR A 25 3.32 -7.83 14.43
N VAL A 26 3.31 -6.98 15.46
CA VAL A 26 4.06 -5.70 15.46
C VAL A 26 5.56 -5.94 15.31
N PHE A 27 6.12 -6.90 16.05
CA PHE A 27 7.54 -7.24 15.97
C PHE A 27 7.94 -7.93 14.65
N ARG A 28 7.00 -8.61 13.98
CA ARG A 28 7.20 -9.20 12.65
C ARG A 28 7.10 -8.15 11.55
N ALA A 29 6.22 -7.16 11.71
CA ALA A 29 6.10 -6.02 10.80
C ALA A 29 7.32 -5.07 10.87
N ASN A 30 8.00 -4.97 12.02
CA ASN A 30 9.09 -4.01 12.24
C ASN A 30 10.52 -4.55 11.96
N ARG A 31 10.71 -5.68 11.25
CA ARG A 31 12.06 -6.29 11.04
C ARG A 31 12.86 -5.74 9.85
N LYS A 32 12.37 -4.74 9.13
CA LYS A 32 13.07 -4.17 7.97
C LYS A 32 13.10 -2.66 8.07
N THR A 33 14.16 -2.11 8.68
CA THR A 33 14.76 -0.81 8.33
C THR A 33 16.02 -0.56 9.17
N ARG A 34 17.15 -1.11 8.71
CA ARG A 34 18.46 -0.53 8.98
C ARG A 34 18.93 0.04 7.65
N VAL A 35 18.86 1.36 7.48
CA VAL A 35 19.47 2.05 6.33
C VAL A 35 20.61 2.90 6.88
N THR A 36 21.82 2.36 6.77
CA THR A 36 23.06 3.12 6.79
C THR A 36 23.25 3.66 5.38
N GLY A 37 22.98 4.95 5.19
CA GLY A 37 23.22 5.64 3.93
C GLY A 37 24.45 6.52 4.06
N THR A 38 25.57 6.02 3.57
CA THR A 38 26.83 6.74 3.33
C THR A 38 26.57 7.94 2.43
N LEU A 39 26.82 9.16 2.91
CA LEU A 39 27.00 10.32 2.05
C LEU A 39 28.33 10.14 1.31
N HIS A 40 28.25 9.93 0.00
CA HIS A 40 29.39 10.05 -0.90
C HIS A 40 29.53 11.54 -1.20
N ASP A 41 30.47 12.19 -0.52
CA ASP A 41 30.83 13.58 -0.77
C ASP A 41 31.59 13.66 -2.10
N VAL A 42 31.16 14.60 -2.93
CA VAL A 42 31.48 14.75 -4.35
C VAL A 42 32.55 15.82 -4.48
N LEU A 43 33.82 15.43 -4.45
CA LEU A 43 34.95 16.24 -4.93
C LEU A 43 36.07 15.32 -5.42
N ASP A 44 36.03 14.92 -6.69
CA ASP A 44 37.26 14.88 -7.47
C ASP A 44 36.98 15.14 -8.95
N GLU A 45 37.70 16.12 -9.44
CA GLU A 45 37.59 16.76 -10.74
C GLU A 45 38.39 15.94 -11.78
N GLY A 46 37.85 15.85 -13.00
CA GLY A 46 38.69 15.80 -14.20
C GLY A 46 38.83 14.45 -14.91
N ALA A 47 38.06 14.27 -15.98
CA ALA A 47 38.55 14.00 -17.34
C ALA A 47 37.38 13.65 -18.28
N ALA A 48 37.18 14.45 -19.32
CA ALA A 48 36.43 14.09 -20.53
C ALA A 48 37.42 13.56 -21.61
N PRO A 49 37.02 13.13 -22.84
CA PRO A 49 35.76 12.54 -23.36
C PRO A 49 36.04 11.30 -24.28
N ALA A 50 35.00 10.57 -24.75
CA ALA A 50 35.03 9.89 -26.07
C ALA A 50 33.64 9.40 -26.55
N GLU A 51 33.27 9.82 -27.76
CA GLU A 51 32.13 9.34 -28.55
C GLU A 51 32.29 7.87 -29.01
N ARG A 52 31.20 7.11 -29.11
CA ARG A 52 31.05 6.14 -30.23
C ARG A 52 29.58 5.82 -30.56
N ASN A 53 29.22 6.25 -31.77
CA ASN A 53 27.97 6.03 -32.49
C ASN A 53 27.49 4.56 -32.60
N ARG A 54 26.15 4.43 -32.52
CA ARG A 54 25.22 3.67 -33.39
C ARG A 54 25.73 2.42 -34.14
N ALA A 55 25.19 1.24 -33.81
CA ALA A 55 24.80 0.14 -34.73
C ALA A 55 24.28 -1.04 -33.84
N LEU A 56 23.00 -1.44 -33.77
CA LEU A 56 22.16 -2.28 -34.65
C LEU A 56 20.85 -2.41 -33.84
N ILE A 57 19.66 -1.92 -34.24
CA ILE A 57 18.79 -2.51 -35.26
C ILE A 57 18.82 -4.04 -35.19
N ASP A 58 17.95 -4.60 -34.35
CA ASP A 58 17.26 -5.81 -34.75
C ASP A 58 15.75 -5.53 -34.74
N SER A 59 15.14 -5.87 -35.87
CA SER A 59 13.89 -5.31 -36.34
C SER A 59 12.68 -6.11 -35.84
N ALA A 60 11.59 -5.40 -35.53
CA ALA A 60 10.21 -5.89 -35.69
C ALA A 60 9.95 -6.28 -37.17
N PRO A 61 8.86 -6.95 -37.62
CA PRO A 61 7.47 -6.75 -37.20
C PRO A 61 6.59 -8.05 -37.30
N ALA A 62 5.31 -8.10 -36.94
CA ALA A 62 4.22 -7.62 -37.79
C ALA A 62 2.84 -7.87 -37.16
N ALA A 63 1.99 -6.84 -37.33
CA ALA A 63 0.58 -6.89 -37.77
C ALA A 63 -0.46 -7.54 -36.83
N THR A 64 -1.67 -7.03 -36.64
CA THR A 64 -2.50 -5.92 -37.16
C THR A 64 -3.76 -5.95 -36.27
N VAL A 65 -4.44 -4.87 -35.91
CA VAL A 65 -5.67 -4.35 -36.54
C VAL A 65 -6.30 -3.41 -35.48
N ASP A 66 -6.60 -2.15 -35.82
CA ASP A 66 -7.66 -1.35 -35.17
C ASP A 66 -8.97 -1.61 -35.93
N PRO A 67 -10.21 -1.58 -35.34
CA PRO A 67 -10.64 -0.55 -34.37
C PRO A 67 -11.70 -0.96 -33.28
N ALA A 68 -11.82 -0.09 -32.26
CA ALA A 68 -13.03 0.22 -31.44
C ALA A 68 -13.38 -0.66 -30.21
N PRO A 69 -14.13 -0.11 -29.22
CA PRO A 69 -13.65 0.12 -27.86
C PRO A 69 -14.20 -0.92 -26.89
N LYS A 70 -13.34 -1.66 -26.21
CA LYS A 70 -13.80 -2.52 -25.12
C LYS A 70 -12.74 -2.58 -24.04
N ALA A 71 -13.10 -1.96 -22.91
CA ALA A 71 -12.46 -2.09 -21.61
C ALA A 71 -10.94 -2.25 -21.69
N ALA A 72 -10.23 -1.13 -21.71
CA ALA A 72 -8.81 -1.14 -21.41
C ALA A 72 -8.63 -1.79 -20.05
N THR A 73 -8.30 -3.09 -20.05
CA THR A 73 -7.66 -3.74 -18.92
C THR A 73 -6.38 -2.95 -18.77
N PRO A 74 -6.17 -2.20 -17.68
CA PRO A 74 -4.91 -1.50 -17.51
C PRO A 74 -3.83 -2.57 -17.60
N ALA A 75 -2.79 -2.33 -18.41
CA ALA A 75 -1.53 -3.06 -18.30
C ALA A 75 -1.20 -3.22 -16.82
N PRO A 76 -0.57 -4.33 -16.37
CA PRO A 76 -0.30 -4.55 -14.96
C PRO A 76 0.53 -3.39 -14.42
N SER A 77 -0.15 -2.37 -13.89
CA SER A 77 0.42 -1.50 -12.89
C SER A 77 0.89 -2.48 -11.84
N THR A 78 2.16 -2.42 -11.48
CA THR A 78 2.70 -3.24 -10.39
C THR A 78 2.01 -2.94 -9.03
N GLY A 79 0.99 -2.09 -9.02
CA GLY A 79 0.14 -1.76 -7.88
C GLY A 79 -1.30 -2.21 -8.05
N ASP A 80 -1.95 -2.34 -6.89
CA ASP A 80 -3.35 -2.67 -6.72
C ASP A 80 -4.27 -1.54 -7.23
N ASP A 81 -5.51 -1.90 -7.56
CA ASP A 81 -6.54 -0.94 -7.93
C ASP A 81 -7.11 -0.24 -6.70
N LEU A 82 -6.44 0.82 -6.25
CA LEU A 82 -6.85 1.62 -5.09
C LEU A 82 -8.28 2.16 -5.18
N THR A 83 -8.86 2.27 -6.39
CA THR A 83 -10.24 2.76 -6.59
C THR A 83 -11.31 1.80 -6.04
N ARG A 84 -10.94 0.56 -5.71
CA ARG A 84 -11.80 -0.40 -4.99
C ARG A 84 -12.12 0.04 -3.56
N ILE A 85 -11.33 0.93 -2.97
CA ILE A 85 -11.62 1.51 -1.65
C ILE A 85 -12.72 2.56 -1.82
N LYS A 86 -13.84 2.40 -1.11
CA LYS A 86 -14.94 3.38 -1.12
C LYS A 86 -14.48 4.71 -0.56
N GLY A 87 -14.79 5.77 -1.31
CA GLY A 87 -14.35 7.14 -1.01
C GLY A 87 -13.00 7.51 -1.63
N LEU A 88 -12.25 6.54 -2.15
CA LEU A 88 -10.99 6.73 -2.86
C LEU A 88 -11.25 6.79 -4.38
N GLY A 89 -11.57 7.98 -4.86
CA GLY A 89 -11.82 8.20 -6.29
C GLY A 89 -10.55 8.17 -7.16
N PRO A 90 -10.68 8.11 -8.50
CA PRO A 90 -9.56 7.99 -9.43
C PRO A 90 -8.54 9.13 -9.27
N LYS A 91 -9.00 10.35 -8.95
CA LYS A 91 -8.12 11.50 -8.69
C LYS A 91 -7.22 11.27 -7.46
N LEU A 92 -7.75 10.65 -6.42
CA LEU A 92 -7.00 10.34 -5.19
C LEU A 92 -6.06 9.16 -5.42
N ALA A 93 -6.50 8.14 -6.17
CA ALA A 93 -5.61 7.04 -6.57
C ALA A 93 -4.41 7.55 -7.36
N THR A 94 -4.59 8.52 -8.27
CA THR A 94 -3.49 9.17 -8.97
C THR A 94 -2.56 9.90 -8.01
N THR A 95 -3.09 10.73 -7.11
CA THR A 95 -2.27 11.47 -6.14
C THR A 95 -1.50 10.53 -5.20
N LEU A 96 -2.13 9.45 -4.74
CA LEU A 96 -1.46 8.40 -3.95
C LEU A 96 -0.35 7.72 -4.77
N GLY A 97 -0.61 7.42 -6.04
CA GLY A 97 0.39 6.85 -6.95
C GLY A 97 1.58 7.78 -7.21
N GLU A 98 1.35 9.09 -7.33
CA GLU A 98 2.41 10.12 -7.43
C GLU A 98 3.28 10.16 -6.17
N MET A 99 2.70 9.83 -5.00
CA MET A 99 3.43 9.68 -3.73
C MET A 99 4.07 8.29 -3.55
N GLY A 100 3.97 7.41 -4.55
CA GLY A 100 4.49 6.04 -4.50
C GLY A 100 3.64 5.07 -3.67
N ILE A 101 2.40 5.44 -3.37
CA ILE A 101 1.42 4.58 -2.71
C ILE A 101 0.54 3.93 -3.79
N THR A 102 0.77 2.66 -4.05
CA THR A 102 0.07 1.94 -5.13
C THR A 102 -0.50 0.59 -4.68
N GLY A 103 -0.46 0.26 -3.39
CA GLY A 103 -0.90 -1.06 -2.89
C GLY A 103 -1.84 -1.00 -1.71
N PHE A 104 -2.78 -1.94 -1.62
CA PHE A 104 -3.68 -2.07 -0.47
C PHE A 104 -2.91 -2.40 0.80
N ALA A 105 -1.92 -3.29 0.71
CA ALA A 105 -1.09 -3.68 1.86
C ALA A 105 -0.31 -2.48 2.46
N GLN A 106 0.07 -1.52 1.62
CA GLN A 106 0.77 -0.30 2.06
C GLN A 106 -0.19 0.62 2.83
N ILE A 107 -1.40 0.85 2.31
CA ILE A 107 -2.43 1.64 2.98
C ILE A 107 -2.90 0.96 4.28
N ALA A 108 -3.04 -0.36 4.26
CA ALA A 108 -3.39 -1.17 5.41
C ALA A 108 -2.36 -1.10 6.56
N ALA A 109 -1.10 -0.81 6.23
CA ALA A 109 0.01 -0.70 7.17
C ALA A 109 0.18 0.71 7.76
N TRP A 110 -0.63 1.69 7.34
CA TRP A 110 -0.55 3.04 7.88
C TRP A 110 -0.88 3.09 9.37
N ASP A 111 -0.03 3.82 10.11
CA ASP A 111 -0.30 4.23 11.48
C ASP A 111 -0.95 5.62 11.51
N ASP A 112 -1.30 6.10 12.71
CA ASP A 112 -1.99 7.39 12.85
C ASP A 112 -1.15 8.57 12.33
N ALA A 113 0.18 8.51 12.46
CA ALA A 113 1.08 9.56 11.99
C ALA A 113 1.23 9.56 10.47
N GLU A 114 1.27 8.38 9.87
CA GLU A 114 1.26 8.15 8.42
C GLU A 114 -0.05 8.66 7.81
N ILE A 115 -1.19 8.33 8.44
CA ILE A 115 -2.50 8.84 8.03
C ILE A 115 -2.50 10.36 8.06
N GLU A 116 -2.06 10.99 9.15
CA GLU A 116 -2.04 12.47 9.26
C GLU A 116 -1.14 13.11 8.21
N ARG A 117 0.03 12.52 7.94
CA ARG A 117 0.96 13.03 6.93
C ARG A 117 0.39 12.95 5.52
N VAL A 118 -0.18 11.81 5.16
CA VAL A 118 -0.80 11.61 3.84
C VAL A 118 -2.04 12.49 3.71
N ASP A 119 -2.89 12.53 4.75
CA ASP A 119 -4.10 13.35 4.77
C ASP A 119 -3.78 14.83 4.55
N ALA A 120 -2.78 15.37 5.24
CA ALA A 120 -2.33 16.76 5.05
C ALA A 120 -1.95 17.06 3.58
N GLN A 121 -1.38 16.08 2.87
CA GLN A 121 -0.99 16.21 1.46
C GLN A 121 -2.17 16.11 0.48
N LEU A 122 -3.33 15.60 0.91
CA LEU A 122 -4.54 15.49 0.07
C LEU A 122 -5.28 16.83 -0.15
N GLY A 123 -4.90 17.89 0.57
CA GLY A 123 -5.50 19.23 0.43
C GLY A 123 -7.02 19.23 0.69
N ARG A 124 -7.83 19.52 -0.33
CA ARG A 124 -9.31 19.60 -0.21
C ARG A 124 -10.00 18.27 0.15
N PHE A 125 -9.26 17.17 0.12
CA PHE A 125 -9.75 15.83 0.44
C PHE A 125 -9.32 15.33 1.82
N GLN A 126 -8.70 16.20 2.62
CA GLN A 126 -8.38 15.95 4.02
C GLN A 126 -9.60 15.43 4.82
N GLY A 127 -9.32 14.61 5.83
CA GLY A 127 -10.26 13.95 6.72
C GLY A 127 -10.93 12.70 6.13
N ARG A 128 -10.79 12.43 4.83
CA ARG A 128 -11.46 11.30 4.17
C ARG A 128 -10.86 9.95 4.51
N ILE A 129 -9.55 9.91 4.73
CA ILE A 129 -8.85 8.67 5.08
C ILE A 129 -9.47 8.03 6.33
N ARG A 130 -9.75 8.84 7.36
CA ARG A 130 -10.40 8.39 8.60
C ARG A 130 -11.91 8.26 8.47
N ARG A 131 -12.58 9.24 7.84
CA ARG A 131 -14.05 9.25 7.72
C ARG A 131 -14.56 8.04 6.93
N ASP A 132 -13.87 7.72 5.84
CA ASP A 132 -14.24 6.62 4.97
C ASP A 132 -13.46 5.34 5.34
N ASP A 133 -12.70 5.33 6.45
CA ASP A 133 -11.97 4.16 6.97
C ASP A 133 -11.13 3.44 5.89
N TRP A 134 -10.31 4.19 5.15
CA TRP A 134 -9.53 3.65 4.03
C TRP A 134 -8.58 2.54 4.48
N VAL A 135 -8.00 2.66 5.67
CA VAL A 135 -7.09 1.64 6.24
C VAL A 135 -7.84 0.35 6.55
N GLY A 136 -9.05 0.42 7.13
CA GLY A 136 -9.89 -0.74 7.39
C GLY A 136 -10.34 -1.44 6.11
N GLN A 137 -10.73 -0.66 5.10
CA GLN A 137 -11.07 -1.17 3.77
C GLN A 137 -9.90 -1.83 3.06
N ALA A 138 -8.73 -1.18 3.06
CA ALA A 138 -7.52 -1.68 2.45
C ALA A 138 -7.05 -3.00 3.10
N LYS A 139 -7.24 -3.18 4.41
CA LYS A 139 -6.94 -4.45 5.10
C LYS A 139 -7.75 -5.61 4.52
N LEU A 140 -9.07 -5.45 4.42
CA LEU A 140 -9.95 -6.49 3.87
C LEU A 140 -9.62 -6.79 2.41
N LEU A 141 -9.34 -5.76 1.61
CA LEU A 141 -8.96 -5.93 0.21
C LEU A 141 -7.57 -6.59 0.04
N ALA A 142 -6.61 -6.25 0.91
CA ALA A 142 -5.28 -6.87 0.92
C ALA A 142 -5.33 -8.34 1.34
N GLU A 143 -6.28 -8.71 2.20
CA GLU A 143 -6.54 -10.10 2.61
C GLU A 143 -7.39 -10.87 1.58
N GLY A 144 -7.97 -10.18 0.59
CA GLY A 144 -8.90 -10.76 -0.38
C GLY A 144 -10.29 -11.08 0.21
N ASP A 145 -10.61 -10.53 1.38
CA ASP A 145 -11.91 -10.72 2.05
C ASP A 145 -12.97 -9.78 1.47
N GLU A 146 -13.39 -10.07 0.25
CA GLU A 146 -14.47 -9.34 -0.42
C GLU A 146 -15.83 -9.53 0.28
N ALA A 147 -16.02 -10.64 1.01
CA ALA A 147 -17.23 -10.92 1.75
C ALA A 147 -17.35 -10.03 3.00
N GLY A 148 -16.27 -9.92 3.78
CA GLY A 148 -16.18 -9.00 4.91
C GLY A 148 -16.26 -7.55 4.47
N PHE A 149 -15.62 -7.22 3.33
CA PHE A 149 -15.73 -5.89 2.73
C PHE A 149 -17.19 -5.56 2.35
N ALA A 150 -17.86 -6.46 1.63
CA ALA A 150 -19.25 -6.25 1.20
C ALA A 150 -20.21 -6.18 2.39
N GLY A 151 -19.96 -6.93 3.46
CA GLY A 151 -20.75 -6.90 4.69
C GLY A 151 -20.64 -5.58 5.46
N LYS A 152 -19.44 -4.97 5.49
CA LYS A 152 -19.19 -3.75 6.28
C LYS A 152 -19.35 -2.45 5.48
N TYR A 153 -18.98 -2.45 4.21
CA TYR A 153 -18.94 -1.24 3.36
C TYR A 153 -19.87 -1.33 2.12
N GLY A 154 -20.58 -2.44 1.95
CA GLY A 154 -21.43 -2.69 0.78
C GLY A 154 -20.65 -3.19 -0.44
N LYS A 155 -21.36 -3.72 -1.44
CA LYS A 155 -20.76 -4.35 -2.63
C LYS A 155 -19.80 -3.42 -3.37
N LEU A 156 -18.72 -4.00 -3.91
CA LEU A 156 -17.86 -3.40 -4.92
C LEU A 156 -18.68 -3.41 -6.23
N ASP A 157 -19.10 -2.23 -6.70
CA ASP A 157 -19.75 -2.03 -8.00
C ASP A 157 -18.76 -1.40 -8.98
#